data_AF-A0A6S7HXI7-F1
#
_entry.id   AF-A0A6S7HXI7-F1
#
_cell.length_a   1.000
_cell.length_b   1.000
_cell.length_c   1.000
_cell.angle_alpha   90.00
_cell.angle_beta   90.00
_cell.angle_gamma   90.00
#
_symmetry.space_group_name_H-M   'P 1'
#
loop_
_entity.id
_entity.type
_entity.pdbx_description
1 polymer ?
#
loop_
_entity_poly.entity_id
_entity_poly.type
_entity_poly.pdbx_seq_one_letter_code
_entity_poly.pdbx_strand_id
1 'polypeptide(L)'
;MDVGEYYGIFSCMLAARTWNTVVSGMKRTPYSQNEMQELRNSVSMYLTDISSILNRVPRQLLLILKTNDLLRGIDHQLETSKTSRSFVTMSKCCAEAVAKEELKTCRTWCERFMVYGRWSVDSARIALYQVSVQDFSVSTEVLASVATNLVSLFAISMLFGIC
;
A
#
# COMPACT_ATOMS: atom_id res chain seq x y z
N MET A 1 -5.73 22.11 23.51
CA MET A 1 -6.71 21.02 23.31
C MET A 1 -5.92 19.78 22.92
N ASP A 2 -6.19 18.69 23.61
CA ASP A 2 -5.32 17.53 23.77
C ASP A 2 -5.35 16.57 22.58
N VAL A 3 -4.85 17.02 21.42
CA VAL A 3 -4.74 16.18 20.21
C VAL A 3 -3.56 15.19 20.33
N GLY A 4 -2.75 15.29 21.40
CA GLY A 4 -1.54 14.52 21.61
C GLY A 4 -1.80 13.07 22.05
N GLU A 5 -2.75 12.84 22.96
CA GLU A 5 -2.95 11.51 23.57
C GLU A 5 -3.45 10.46 22.56
N TYR A 6 -4.41 10.79 21.71
CA TYR A 6 -5.00 9.82 20.78
C TYR A 6 -4.21 9.60 19.49
N TYR A 7 -3.26 10.50 19.16
CA TYR A 7 -2.47 10.37 17.94
C TYR A 7 -1.62 9.08 17.94
N GLY A 8 -1.08 8.69 19.10
CA GLY A 8 -0.31 7.46 19.23
C GLY A 8 -1.14 6.21 18.85
N ILE A 9 -2.30 6.05 19.48
CA ILE A 9 -3.22 4.92 19.20
C ILE A 9 -3.69 4.98 17.74
N PHE A 10 -4.04 6.17 17.23
CA PHE A 10 -4.46 6.33 15.83
C PHE A 10 -3.35 5.96 14.84
N SER A 11 -2.10 6.36 15.09
CA SER A 11 -0.97 5.99 14.23
C SER A 11 -0.71 4.47 14.22
N CYS A 12 -0.83 3.81 15.37
CA CYS A 12 -0.73 2.36 15.48
C CYS A 12 -1.86 1.66 14.71
N MET A 13 -3.09 2.20 14.74
CA MET A 13 -4.21 1.71 13.94
C MET A 13 -3.97 1.83 12.43
N LEU A 14 -3.44 2.98 11.97
CA LEU A 14 -3.14 3.21 10.55
C LEU A 14 -2.00 2.30 10.03
N ALA A 15 -0.95 2.18 10.83
CA ALA A 15 0.24 1.41 10.50
C ALA A 15 0.03 -0.11 10.66
N ALA A 16 -0.91 -0.53 11.50
CA ALA A 16 -1.06 -1.92 11.96
C ALA A 16 0.26 -2.49 12.53
N ARG A 17 1.00 -1.65 13.26
CA ARG A 17 2.29 -1.95 13.91
C ARG A 17 2.29 -1.43 15.34
N THR A 18 3.20 -1.95 16.16
CA THR A 18 3.38 -1.46 17.53
C THR A 18 3.94 -0.04 17.53
N TRP A 19 3.66 0.71 18.59
CA TRP A 19 4.13 2.10 18.73
C TRP A 19 5.65 2.24 18.61
N ASN A 20 6.41 1.33 19.23
CA ASN A 20 7.87 1.32 19.14
C ASN A 20 8.37 1.17 17.70
N THR A 21 7.72 0.33 16.89
CA THR A 21 8.05 0.17 15.46
C THR A 21 7.71 1.42 14.65
N VAL A 22 6.56 2.05 14.93
CA VAL A 22 6.15 3.28 14.24
C VAL A 22 7.15 4.41 14.49
N VAL A 23 7.60 4.58 15.73
CA VAL A 23 8.56 5.63 16.12
C VAL A 23 10.00 5.33 15.66
N SER A 24 10.44 4.07 15.74
CA SER A 24 11.80 3.65 15.32
C SER A 24 11.99 3.56 13.80
N GLY A 25 10.88 3.50 13.05
CA GLY A 25 10.86 3.55 11.60
C GLY A 25 10.55 2.19 10.95
N MET A 26 9.39 2.09 10.32
CA MET A 26 8.84 0.85 9.77
C MET A 26 9.70 0.15 8.69
N LYS A 27 10.55 0.88 7.97
CA LYS A 27 11.44 0.30 6.94
C LYS A 27 12.61 -0.48 7.53
N ARG A 28 12.97 -0.23 8.80
CA ARG A 28 14.15 -0.82 9.45
C ARG A 28 13.83 -2.11 10.18
N THR A 29 12.56 -2.34 10.52
CA THR A 29 12.10 -3.47 11.35
C THR A 29 11.20 -4.40 10.53
N PRO A 30 11.65 -5.62 10.19
CA PRO A 30 10.81 -6.58 9.49
C PRO A 30 9.60 -6.96 10.34
N TYR A 31 8.54 -7.41 9.69
CA TYR A 31 7.33 -7.87 10.36
C TYR A 31 7.62 -9.18 11.12
N SER A 32 7.30 -9.24 12.41
CA SER A 32 7.54 -10.44 13.24
C SER A 32 6.24 -10.95 13.88
N GLN A 33 6.10 -12.27 14.01
CA GLN A 33 4.95 -12.89 14.69
C GLN A 33 4.86 -12.49 16.16
N ASN A 34 6.01 -12.29 16.83
CA ASN A 34 6.03 -11.84 18.22
C ASN A 34 5.49 -10.41 18.34
N GLU A 35 5.85 -9.53 17.40
CA GLU A 35 5.32 -8.16 17.35
C GLU A 35 3.80 -8.15 17.13
N MET A 36 3.29 -9.04 16.27
CA MET A 36 1.85 -9.19 16.05
C MET A 36 1.13 -9.61 17.35
N GLN A 37 1.71 -10.52 18.13
CA GLN A 37 1.13 -10.95 19.39
C GLN A 37 1.15 -9.82 20.44
N GLU A 38 2.26 -9.09 20.56
CA GLU A 38 2.38 -7.91 21.42
C GLU A 38 1.36 -6.83 21.04
N LEU A 39 1.18 -6.59 19.74
CA LEU A 39 0.19 -5.66 19.23
C LEU A 39 -1.22 -6.09 19.61
N ARG A 40 -1.60 -7.36 19.40
CA ARG A 40 -2.93 -7.89 19.75
C ARG A 40 -3.23 -7.80 21.24
N ASN A 41 -2.24 -8.13 22.07
CA ASN A 41 -2.37 -8.02 23.52
C ASN A 41 -2.59 -6.56 23.94
N SER A 42 -1.84 -5.63 23.34
CA SER A 42 -1.98 -4.19 23.61
C SER A 42 -3.33 -3.65 23.12
N VAL A 43 -3.78 -4.04 21.92
CA VAL A 43 -5.06 -3.61 21.34
C VAL A 43 -6.24 -3.97 22.25
N SER A 44 -6.21 -5.15 22.87
CA SER A 44 -7.28 -5.61 23.77
C SER A 44 -7.51 -4.64 24.95
N MET A 45 -6.45 -3.98 25.42
CA MET A 45 -6.51 -2.99 26.50
C MET A 45 -7.09 -1.64 26.04
N TYR A 46 -6.86 -1.27 24.77
CA TYR A 46 -7.26 0.03 24.21
C TYR A 46 -8.53 -0.04 23.34
N LEU A 47 -9.29 -1.14 23.36
CA LEU A 47 -10.48 -1.32 22.50
C LEU A 47 -11.53 -0.21 22.69
N THR A 48 -11.75 0.24 23.92
CA THR A 48 -12.68 1.32 24.23
C THR A 48 -12.22 2.65 23.62
N ASP A 49 -10.93 2.95 23.73
CA ASP A 49 -10.34 4.17 23.16
C ASP A 49 -10.35 4.14 21.63
N ILE A 50 -10.03 2.99 21.04
CA ILE A 50 -10.11 2.74 19.60
C ILE A 50 -11.55 3.01 19.11
N SER A 51 -12.56 2.48 19.80
CA SER A 51 -13.97 2.73 19.46
C SER A 51 -14.33 4.22 19.57
N SER A 52 -13.85 4.90 20.60
CA SER A 52 -14.08 6.34 20.78
C SER A 52 -13.45 7.19 19.66
N ILE A 53 -12.26 6.81 19.17
CA ILE A 53 -11.60 7.46 18.05
C ILE A 53 -12.38 7.20 16.77
N LEU A 54 -12.73 5.95 16.48
CA LEU A 54 -13.47 5.58 15.27
C LEU A 54 -14.83 6.28 15.17
N ASN A 55 -15.50 6.53 16.31
CA ASN A 55 -16.73 7.30 16.37
C ASN A 55 -16.57 8.80 16.04
N ARG A 56 -15.36 9.35 16.24
CA ARG A 56 -15.03 10.76 15.93
C ARG A 56 -14.46 10.93 14.51
N VAL A 57 -13.98 9.84 13.90
CA VAL A 57 -13.43 9.85 12.54
C VAL A 57 -14.56 10.04 11.51
N PRO A 58 -14.40 10.93 10.52
CA PRO A 58 -15.42 11.12 9.49
C PRO A 58 -15.63 9.83 8.66
N ARG A 59 -16.88 9.59 8.26
CA ARG A 59 -17.29 8.38 7.52
C ARG A 59 -16.47 8.13 6.25
N GLN A 60 -16.04 9.18 5.56
CA GLN A 60 -15.20 9.09 4.37
C GLN A 60 -13.82 8.50 4.69
N LEU A 61 -13.24 8.83 5.84
CA LEU A 61 -11.96 8.27 6.25
C LEU A 61 -12.12 6.80 6.68
N LEU A 62 -13.21 6.46 7.39
CA LEU A 62 -13.52 5.05 7.71
C LEU A 62 -13.64 4.18 6.46
N LEU A 63 -14.23 4.70 5.37
CA LEU A 63 -14.28 4.00 4.09
C LEU A 63 -12.88 3.73 3.56
N ILE A 64 -12.00 4.74 3.54
CA ILE A 64 -10.61 4.59 3.09
C ILE A 64 -9.84 3.58 3.95
N LEU A 65 -10.05 3.58 5.27
CA LEU A 65 -9.43 2.61 6.18
C LEU A 65 -9.89 1.19 5.88
N LYS A 66 -11.20 0.97 5.74
CA LYS A 66 -11.76 -0.34 5.41
C LYS A 66 -11.29 -0.83 4.03
N THR A 67 -11.23 0.06 3.05
CA THR A 67 -10.71 -0.25 1.73
C THR A 67 -9.23 -0.65 1.80
N ASN A 68 -8.40 0.05 2.57
CA ASN A 68 -6.99 -0.33 2.78
C ASN A 68 -6.84 -1.70 3.46
N ASP A 69 -7.66 -1.99 4.45
CA ASP A 69 -7.67 -3.28 5.15
C ASP A 69 -8.01 -4.44 4.20
N LEU A 70 -9.06 -4.28 3.38
CA LEU A 70 -9.44 -5.26 2.37
C LEU A 70 -8.35 -5.47 1.31
N LEU A 71 -7.71 -4.39 0.84
CA LEU A 71 -6.60 -4.49 -0.11
C LEU A 71 -5.42 -5.29 0.46
N ARG A 72 -5.04 -5.02 1.72
CA ARG A 72 -3.98 -5.77 2.41
C ARG A 72 -4.34 -7.25 2.52
N GLY A 73 -5.61 -7.57 2.78
CA GLY A 73 -6.11 -8.95 2.79
C GLY A 73 -5.95 -9.65 1.44
N ILE A 74 -6.33 -8.98 0.34
CA ILE A 74 -6.19 -9.52 -1.03
C ILE A 74 -4.72 -9.72 -1.37
N ASP A 75 -3.87 -8.72 -1.11
CA ASP A 75 -2.43 -8.81 -1.39
C ASP A 75 -1.73 -9.90 -0.57
N HIS A 76 -2.23 -10.18 0.64
CA HIS A 76 -1.73 -11.28 1.46
C HIS A 76 -2.16 -12.66 0.92
N GLN A 77 -3.43 -12.80 0.50
CA GLN A 77 -3.94 -14.07 -0.05
C GLN A 77 -3.34 -14.42 -1.41
N LEU A 78 -3.05 -13.41 -2.25
CA LEU A 78 -2.49 -13.60 -3.59
C LEU A 78 -0.97 -13.51 -3.63
N GLU A 79 -0.31 -13.27 -2.48
CA GLU A 79 1.14 -13.03 -2.37
C GLU A 79 1.66 -11.89 -3.30
N THR A 80 0.77 -11.01 -3.77
CA THR A 80 1.09 -9.92 -4.72
C THR A 80 1.57 -8.63 -4.06
N SER A 81 1.94 -8.68 -2.78
CA SER A 81 2.27 -7.50 -1.96
C SER A 81 3.34 -6.58 -2.57
N LYS A 82 4.25 -7.09 -3.41
CA LYS A 82 5.32 -6.29 -4.03
C LYS A 82 4.86 -5.45 -5.22
N THR A 83 3.82 -5.87 -5.94
CA THR A 83 3.41 -5.24 -7.21
C THR A 83 2.28 -4.23 -7.02
N SER A 84 1.73 -4.10 -5.81
CA SER A 84 0.60 -3.18 -5.50
C SER A 84 -0.59 -3.32 -6.47
N ARG A 85 -0.79 -4.53 -7.03
CA ARG A 85 -1.76 -4.79 -8.10
C ARG A 85 -3.18 -4.52 -7.65
N SER A 86 -3.52 -4.91 -6.43
CA SER A 86 -4.85 -4.72 -5.85
C SER A 86 -5.22 -3.24 -5.76
N PHE A 87 -4.26 -2.38 -5.40
CA PHE A 87 -4.45 -0.94 -5.34
C PHE A 87 -4.68 -0.31 -6.73
N VAL A 88 -3.90 -0.75 -7.74
CA VAL A 88 -4.07 -0.28 -9.13
C VAL A 88 -5.43 -0.69 -9.68
N THR A 89 -5.85 -1.94 -9.47
CA THR A 89 -7.16 -2.44 -9.92
C THR A 89 -8.30 -1.66 -9.26
N MET A 90 -8.24 -1.46 -7.95
CA MET A 90 -9.25 -0.67 -7.24
C MET A 90 -9.32 0.77 -7.77
N SER A 91 -8.17 1.40 -8.00
CA SER A 91 -8.10 2.76 -8.56
C SER A 91 -8.74 2.86 -9.94
N LYS A 92 -8.54 1.86 -10.83
CA LYS A 92 -9.19 1.80 -12.15
C LYS A 92 -10.71 1.70 -12.02
N CYS A 93 -11.19 0.76 -11.21
CA CYS A 93 -12.63 0.58 -10.98
C CYS A 93 -13.27 1.84 -10.36
N CYS A 94 -12.58 2.51 -9.44
CA CYS A 94 -13.05 3.78 -8.88
C CYS A 94 -13.11 4.89 -9.93
N ALA A 95 -12.08 5.06 -10.75
CA ALA A 95 -12.06 6.05 -11.82
C ALA A 95 -13.19 5.81 -12.85
N GLU A 96 -13.42 4.54 -13.22
CA GLU A 96 -14.52 4.15 -14.10
C GLU A 96 -15.90 4.42 -13.46
N ALA A 97 -16.07 4.11 -12.18
CA ALA A 97 -17.33 4.35 -11.47
C ALA A 97 -17.65 5.85 -11.39
N VAL A 98 -16.65 6.69 -11.09
CA VAL A 98 -16.79 8.15 -11.05
C VAL A 98 -17.13 8.69 -12.44
N ALA A 99 -16.41 8.29 -13.48
CA ALA A 99 -16.70 8.72 -14.85
C ALA A 99 -18.11 8.31 -15.30
N LYS A 100 -18.56 7.10 -14.95
CA LYS A 100 -19.91 6.62 -15.25
C LYS A 100 -20.99 7.46 -14.55
N GLU A 101 -20.74 7.91 -13.33
CA GLU A 101 -21.69 8.76 -12.60
C GLU A 101 -21.72 10.20 -13.16
N GLU A 102 -20.56 10.77 -13.50
CA GLU A 102 -20.48 12.08 -14.16
C GLU A 102 -21.21 12.06 -15.52
N LEU A 103 -21.06 10.98 -16.30
CA LEU A 103 -21.75 10.81 -17.59
C LEU A 103 -23.28 10.75 -17.49
N LYS A 104 -23.85 10.33 -16.36
CA LYS A 104 -25.31 10.36 -16.14
C LYS A 104 -25.84 11.76 -15.89
N THR A 105 -25.00 12.64 -15.35
CA THR A 105 -25.38 14.02 -15.00
C THR A 105 -25.21 14.98 -16.18
N CYS A 106 -24.37 14.63 -17.15
CA CYS A 106 -24.11 15.43 -18.35
C CYS A 106 -25.35 15.57 -19.24
N ARG A 107 -25.61 16.79 -19.71
CA ARG A 107 -26.71 17.10 -20.64
C ARG A 107 -26.21 17.43 -22.04
N THR A 108 -24.99 17.97 -22.16
CA THR A 108 -24.41 18.39 -23.43
C THR A 108 -23.32 17.43 -23.92
N TRP A 109 -23.07 17.46 -25.23
CA TRP A 109 -21.97 16.70 -25.84
C TRP A 109 -20.60 17.19 -25.37
N CYS A 110 -20.41 18.49 -25.17
CA CYS A 110 -19.16 19.06 -24.68
C CYS A 110 -18.82 18.58 -23.26
N GLU A 111 -19.81 18.54 -22.35
CA GLU A 111 -19.63 17.97 -21.00
C GLU A 111 -19.20 16.51 -21.06
N ARG A 112 -19.83 15.72 -21.93
CA ARG A 112 -19.44 14.31 -22.13
C ARG A 112 -18.00 14.19 -22.62
N PHE A 113 -17.60 14.95 -23.63
CA PHE A 113 -16.22 14.95 -24.12
C PHE A 113 -15.21 15.35 -23.04
N MET A 114 -15.53 16.34 -22.19
CA MET A 114 -14.68 16.71 -21.06
C MET A 114 -14.54 15.58 -20.04
N VAL A 115 -15.64 14.91 -19.68
CA VAL A 115 -15.61 13.75 -18.76
C VAL A 115 -14.78 12.61 -19.34
N TYR A 116 -14.92 12.30 -20.63
CA TYR A 116 -14.08 11.31 -21.31
C TYR A 116 -12.60 11.73 -21.29
N GLY A 117 -12.30 13.00 -21.57
CA GLY A 117 -10.93 13.52 -21.50
C GLY A 117 -10.31 13.36 -20.10
N ARG A 118 -11.06 13.68 -19.04
CA ARG A 118 -10.61 13.51 -17.65
C ARG A 118 -10.38 12.03 -17.31
N TRP A 119 -11.32 11.16 -17.66
CA TRP A 119 -11.18 9.72 -17.47
C TRP A 119 -9.97 9.15 -18.22
N SER A 120 -9.68 9.61 -19.44
CA SER A 120 -8.49 9.21 -20.20
C SER A 120 -7.20 9.66 -19.52
N VAL A 121 -7.15 10.88 -18.96
CA VAL A 121 -5.99 11.37 -18.21
C VAL A 121 -5.77 10.55 -16.94
N ASP A 122 -6.82 10.27 -16.18
CA ASP A 122 -6.70 9.48 -14.94
C ASP A 122 -6.33 8.02 -15.22
N SER A 123 -6.89 7.43 -16.28
CA SER A 123 -6.51 6.09 -16.75
C SER A 123 -5.06 6.04 -17.22
N ALA A 124 -4.58 7.06 -17.94
CA ALA A 124 -3.20 7.19 -18.37
C ALA A 124 -2.24 7.35 -17.17
N ARG A 125 -2.60 8.15 -16.18
CA ARG A 125 -1.82 8.29 -14.93
C ARG A 125 -1.69 6.97 -14.20
N ILE A 126 -2.79 6.24 -14.02
CA ILE A 126 -2.77 4.92 -13.37
C ILE A 126 -1.93 3.92 -14.17
N ALA A 127 -2.01 3.95 -15.50
CA ALA A 127 -1.18 3.12 -16.37
C ALA A 127 0.32 3.48 -16.25
N LEU A 128 0.67 4.76 -16.22
CA LEU A 128 2.04 5.23 -16.00
C LEU A 128 2.58 4.77 -14.63
N TYR A 129 1.78 4.87 -13.57
CA TYR A 129 2.15 4.33 -12.26
C TYR A 129 2.43 2.82 -12.34
N GLN A 130 1.58 2.06 -13.00
CA GLN A 130 1.76 0.62 -13.17
C GLN A 130 3.07 0.28 -13.92
N VAL A 131 3.38 1.01 -14.99
CA VAL A 131 4.63 0.86 -15.76
C VAL A 131 5.84 1.21 -14.90
N SER A 132 5.83 2.36 -14.23
CA SER A 132 6.95 2.80 -13.39
C SER A 132 7.27 1.82 -12.25
N VAL A 133 6.24 1.20 -11.66
CA VAL A 133 6.40 0.20 -10.58
C VAL A 133 6.91 -1.13 -11.14
N GLN A 134 6.45 -1.56 -12.32
CA GLN A 134 6.96 -2.76 -12.99
C GLN A 134 8.43 -2.60 -13.40
N ASP A 135 8.81 -1.47 -13.99
CA ASP A 135 10.19 -1.20 -14.40
C ASP A 135 11.16 -1.15 -13.20
N PHE A 136 10.73 -0.56 -12.08
CA PHE A 136 11.51 -0.55 -10.84
C PHE A 136 11.72 -1.96 -10.26
N SER A 137 10.68 -2.80 -10.25
CA SER A 137 10.77 -4.17 -9.72
C SER A 137 11.68 -5.07 -10.57
N VAL A 138 11.60 -4.94 -11.91
CA VAL A 138 12.47 -5.68 -12.85
C VAL A 138 13.94 -5.30 -12.66
N SER A 139 14.24 -4.00 -12.49
CA SER A 139 15.62 -3.54 -12.30
C SER A 139 16.25 -4.11 -11.02
N THR A 140 15.47 -4.23 -9.93
CA THR A 140 15.96 -4.83 -8.66
C THR A 140 16.19 -6.35 -8.74
N GLU A 141 15.35 -7.09 -9.46
CA GLU A 141 15.53 -8.54 -9.65
C GLU A 141 16.72 -8.86 -10.56
N VAL A 142 16.92 -8.07 -11.62
CA VAL A 142 18.10 -8.19 -12.50
C VAL A 142 19.39 -7.89 -11.74
N LEU A 143 19.42 -6.80 -10.96
CA LEU A 143 20.60 -6.46 -10.13
C LEU A 143 20.90 -7.56 -9.09
N ALA A 144 19.87 -8.12 -8.46
CA ALA A 144 20.03 -9.24 -7.52
C ALA A 144 20.57 -10.50 -8.23
N SER A 145 20.05 -10.83 -9.41
CA SER A 145 20.52 -11.97 -10.20
C SER A 145 21.98 -11.81 -10.67
N VAL A 146 22.35 -10.62 -11.14
CA VAL A 146 23.74 -10.30 -11.53
C VAL A 146 24.69 -10.40 -10.33
N ALA A 147 24.29 -9.87 -9.17
CA ALA A 147 25.07 -9.98 -7.94
C ALA A 147 25.28 -11.44 -7.52
N THR A 148 24.24 -12.27 -7.56
CA THR A 148 24.37 -13.71 -7.23
C THR A 148 25.28 -14.45 -8.21
N ASN A 149 25.16 -14.16 -9.51
CA ASN A 149 26.00 -14.78 -10.54
C ASN A 149 27.48 -14.37 -10.41
N LEU A 150 27.76 -13.10 -10.08
CA LEU A 150 29.12 -12.63 -9.79
C LEU A 150 29.72 -13.32 -8.56
N VAL A 151 28.97 -13.40 -7.46
CA VAL A 151 29.43 -14.10 -6.24
C VAL A 151 29.73 -15.57 -6.53
N SER A 152 28.88 -16.25 -7.32
CA SER A 152 29.16 -17.63 -7.74
C SER A 152 30.40 -17.74 -8.62
N LEU A 153 30.64 -16.79 -9.53
CA LEU A 153 31.84 -16.78 -10.39
C LEU A 153 33.11 -16.58 -9.56
N PHE A 154 33.08 -15.65 -8.59
CA PHE A 154 34.19 -15.43 -7.66
C PHE A 154 34.44 -16.68 -6.79
N ALA A 155 33.40 -17.31 -6.27
CA ALA A 155 33.53 -18.55 -5.50
C ALA A 155 34.13 -19.70 -6.33
N ILE A 156 33.72 -19.85 -7.60
CA ILE A 156 34.28 -20.84 -8.52
C ILE A 156 35.77 -20.54 -8.81
N SER A 157 36.14 -19.27 -9.03
CA SER A 157 37.55 -18.90 -9.24
C SER A 157 38.43 -19.18 -8.01
N MET A 158 37.89 -19.03 -6.80
CA MET A 158 38.58 -19.32 -5.55
C MET A 158 38.75 -20.84 -5.30
N LEU A 159 37.77 -21.65 -5.73
CA LEU A 159 37.80 -23.11 -5.63
C LEU A 159 38.76 -23.76 -6.64
N PHE A 160 38.95 -23.17 -7.81
CA PHE A 160 39.86 -23.69 -8.85
C PHE A 160 41.30 -23.15 -8.75
N GLY A 161 41.61 -22.32 -7.74
CA GLY A 161 42.99 -21.99 -7.37
C GLY A 161 43.83 -21.39 -8.51
N ILE A 162 43.28 -20.44 -9.26
CA ILE A 162 44.07 -19.61 -10.18
C ILE A 162 44.55 -18.39 -9.39
N CYS A 163 45.66 -18.57 -8.67
CA CYS A 163 46.70 -17.56 -8.51
C CYS A 163 47.83 -17.93 -9.47
#